data_AF-A0A0F9E1W0-F1
#
_entry.id   AF-A0A0F9E1W0-F1
#
_cell.length_a   1.000
_cell.length_b   1.000
_cell.length_c   1.000
_cell.angle_alpha   90.00
_cell.angle_beta   90.00
_cell.angle_gamma   90.00
#
_symmetry.space_group_name_H-M   'P 1'
#
loop_
_entity.id
_entity.type
_entity.pdbx_description
1 polymer ?
#
loop_
_entity_poly.entity_id
_entity_poly.type
_entity_poly.pdbx_seq_one_letter_code
_entity_poly.pdbx_strand_id
1 'polypeptide(L)'
;MTLKIKRNPAFHRLIGLGLASLAAVTLAAPGALASPFDGKWRPGSDTLCDEDAEPDGWIRIEDDTFEGVKSRCVMASPVNVRDMDAILYDMQCSAEDTEWTDRAMLMRAADGGLIMVWNGFAFKYESCPLPGSAEAEKAAEIAKDSPQEAKEKAAEVAEEGPEAEVD
;
A
#
# COMPACT_ATOMS: atom_id res chain seq x y z
N MET A 1 -16.93 -53.79 64.32
CA MET A 1 -17.09 -54.93 63.40
C MET A 1 -18.43 -54.80 62.69
N THR A 2 -18.39 -54.64 61.37
CA THR A 2 -19.35 -55.08 60.32
C THR A 2 -20.84 -55.17 60.68
N LEU A 3 -21.80 -54.60 59.95
CA LEU A 3 -22.13 -54.69 58.52
C LEU A 3 -23.51 -53.94 58.44
N LYS A 4 -24.03 -53.35 57.36
CA LYS A 4 -24.41 -53.97 56.09
C LYS A 4 -25.14 -52.90 55.29
N ILE A 5 -24.61 -52.54 54.13
CA ILE A 5 -25.29 -51.69 53.15
C ILE A 5 -26.40 -52.53 52.50
N LYS A 6 -27.65 -52.07 52.55
CA LYS A 6 -28.76 -52.61 51.76
C LYS A 6 -29.20 -51.52 50.77
N ARG A 7 -28.86 -51.71 49.49
CA ARG A 7 -29.30 -50.84 48.39
C ARG A 7 -30.79 -51.04 48.15
N ASN A 8 -31.49 -49.96 47.83
CA ASN A 8 -32.81 -50.03 47.21
C ASN A 8 -32.74 -49.31 45.85
N PRO A 9 -33.05 -49.99 44.73
CA PRO A 9 -33.08 -49.38 43.42
C PRO A 9 -34.49 -48.90 43.08
N ALA A 10 -34.55 -47.90 42.20
CA ALA A 10 -35.75 -47.31 41.60
C ALA A 10 -36.62 -46.49 42.57
N PHE A 11 -36.56 -45.16 42.44
CA PHE A 11 -37.71 -44.30 42.20
C PHE A 11 -37.16 -42.88 41.99
N HIS A 12 -36.99 -42.54 40.71
CA HIS A 12 -37.66 -41.40 40.08
C HIS A 12 -37.26 -40.00 40.60
N ARG A 13 -36.80 -39.25 39.60
CA ARG A 13 -37.16 -37.85 39.33
C ARG A 13 -36.23 -36.76 39.87
N LEU A 14 -35.69 -36.07 38.86
CA LEU A 14 -35.73 -34.62 38.66
C LEU A 14 -34.61 -33.79 39.33
N ILE A 15 -34.00 -32.98 38.46
CA ILE A 15 -33.25 -31.74 38.75
C ILE A 15 -31.78 -31.98 39.18
N GLY A 16 -30.75 -31.52 38.47
CA GLY A 16 -30.73 -30.62 37.33
C GLY A 16 -29.43 -30.78 36.53
N LEU A 17 -29.57 -30.64 35.20
CA LEU A 17 -28.46 -30.32 34.34
C LEU A 17 -27.97 -28.91 34.71
N GLY A 18 -26.87 -28.84 35.45
CA GLY A 18 -26.02 -27.65 35.46
C GLY A 18 -25.29 -27.58 34.10
N LEU A 19 -25.99 -27.12 33.07
CA LEU A 19 -25.38 -26.70 31.81
C LEU A 19 -24.59 -25.42 32.09
N ALA A 20 -23.31 -25.57 32.44
CA ALA A 20 -22.34 -24.49 32.39
C ALA A 20 -22.25 -24.01 30.94
N SER A 21 -22.97 -22.93 30.62
CA SER A 21 -22.87 -22.26 29.32
C SER A 21 -21.51 -21.54 29.25
N LEU A 22 -20.55 -22.18 28.57
CA LEU A 22 -19.35 -21.52 28.07
C LEU A 22 -19.78 -20.57 26.95
N ALA A 23 -19.96 -19.28 27.27
CA ALA A 23 -20.15 -18.25 26.26
C ALA A 23 -18.81 -18.05 25.52
N ALA A 24 -18.68 -18.67 24.35
CA ALA A 24 -17.57 -18.43 23.45
C ALA A 24 -17.71 -17.04 22.84
N VAL A 25 -16.92 -16.08 23.33
CA VAL A 25 -16.74 -14.77 22.69
C VAL A 25 -15.89 -15.01 21.44
N THR A 26 -16.54 -15.08 20.28
CA THR A 26 -15.87 -15.03 18.99
C THR A 26 -15.33 -13.62 18.78
N LEU A 27 -14.02 -13.42 19.00
CA LEU A 27 -13.29 -12.27 18.48
C LEU A 27 -13.41 -12.32 16.95
N ALA A 28 -14.26 -11.47 16.38
CA ALA A 28 -14.19 -11.17 14.96
C ALA A 28 -12.87 -10.41 14.76
N ALA A 29 -11.88 -11.06 14.13
CA ALA A 29 -10.71 -10.35 13.65
C ALA A 29 -11.19 -9.27 12.67
N PRO A 30 -10.72 -8.01 12.78
CA PRO A 30 -10.98 -7.04 11.73
C PRO A 30 -10.41 -7.60 10.43
N GLY A 31 -11.26 -7.83 9.44
CA GLY A 31 -10.81 -8.18 8.11
C GLY A 31 -10.02 -6.99 7.53
N ALA A 32 -8.84 -7.26 6.99
CA ALA A 32 -8.14 -6.31 6.14
C ALA A 32 -9.06 -6.01 4.95
N LEU A 33 -9.73 -4.86 5.00
CA LEU A 33 -10.44 -4.32 3.87
C LEU A 33 -9.42 -3.56 3.06
N ALA A 34 -9.25 -3.96 1.80
CA ALA A 34 -8.43 -3.25 0.82
C ALA A 34 -8.70 -1.75 0.91
N SER A 35 -7.65 -0.96 1.06
CA SER A 35 -7.80 0.49 1.13
C SER A 35 -8.31 1.02 -0.21
N PRO A 36 -9.14 2.08 -0.19
CA PRO A 36 -9.62 2.69 -1.42
C PRO A 36 -8.49 3.29 -2.27
N PHE A 37 -7.24 3.29 -1.80
CA PHE A 37 -6.07 3.80 -2.52
C PHE A 37 -5.01 2.73 -2.79
N ASP A 38 -5.33 1.44 -2.58
CA ASP A 38 -4.42 0.34 -2.88
C ASP A 38 -3.93 0.39 -4.32
N GLY A 39 -2.62 0.20 -4.49
CA GLY A 39 -1.96 0.25 -5.78
C GLY A 39 -0.51 0.73 -5.72
N LYS A 40 0.15 0.68 -6.87
CA LYS A 40 1.44 1.32 -7.11
C LYS A 40 1.22 2.59 -7.93
N TRP A 41 1.94 3.64 -7.57
CA TRP A 41 1.73 4.97 -8.14
C TRP A 41 3.06 5.62 -8.52
N ARG A 42 3.13 6.21 -9.72
CA ARG A 42 4.34 6.84 -10.27
C ARG A 42 4.12 8.32 -10.57
N PRO A 43 5.11 9.20 -10.40
CA PRO A 43 4.96 10.64 -10.60
C PRO A 43 4.79 11.03 -12.08
N GLY A 44 5.23 10.17 -13.01
CA GLY A 44 5.12 10.40 -14.44
C GLY A 44 5.47 9.14 -15.25
N SER A 45 5.32 9.23 -16.57
CA SER A 45 5.45 8.09 -17.46
C SER A 45 6.87 7.54 -17.63
N ASP A 46 7.85 8.36 -17.30
CA ASP A 46 9.29 8.08 -17.30
C ASP A 46 9.75 7.25 -16.09
N THR A 47 8.97 7.24 -15.01
CA THR A 47 9.26 6.45 -13.82
C THR A 47 8.73 5.02 -13.99
N LEU A 48 9.60 4.04 -13.82
CA LEU A 48 9.25 2.63 -13.92
C LEU A 48 8.73 2.10 -12.59
N CYS A 49 7.68 1.29 -12.68
CA CYS A 49 7.13 0.58 -11.53
C CYS A 49 7.60 -0.86 -11.61
N ASP A 50 8.76 -1.14 -11.02
CA ASP A 50 9.23 -2.52 -10.91
C ASP A 50 8.38 -3.27 -9.87
N GLU A 51 8.04 -4.52 -10.19
CA GLU A 51 7.24 -5.34 -9.29
C GLU A 51 8.01 -5.80 -8.07
N ASP A 52 9.30 -6.11 -8.26
CA ASP A 52 10.16 -6.77 -7.28
C ASP A 52 11.17 -5.82 -6.61
N ALA A 53 11.26 -4.57 -7.06
CA ALA A 53 12.20 -3.60 -6.51
C ALA A 53 11.60 -2.79 -5.35
N GLU A 54 12.47 -2.23 -4.53
CA GLU A 54 12.09 -1.19 -3.57
C GLU A 54 11.60 0.07 -4.32
N PRO A 55 10.72 0.88 -3.70
CA PRO A 55 10.29 2.14 -4.29
C PRO A 55 11.47 3.08 -4.59
N ASP A 56 11.76 3.24 -5.88
CA ASP A 56 12.74 4.19 -6.41
C ASP A 56 12.02 5.18 -7.33
N GLY A 57 11.50 6.25 -6.73
CA GLY A 57 10.71 7.28 -7.41
C GLY A 57 9.21 7.00 -7.53
N TRP A 58 8.74 5.76 -7.29
CA TRP A 58 7.31 5.41 -7.19
C TRP A 58 6.90 5.17 -5.72
N ILE A 59 5.61 4.97 -5.46
CA ILE A 59 5.07 4.66 -4.11
C ILE A 59 4.12 3.46 -4.16
N ARG A 60 4.00 2.72 -3.05
CA ARG A 60 3.02 1.64 -2.86
C ARG A 60 2.04 2.03 -1.77
N ILE A 61 0.77 1.69 -1.97
CA ILE A 61 -0.22 1.64 -0.90
C ILE A 61 -0.83 0.24 -0.90
N GLU A 62 -0.82 -0.39 0.26
CA GLU A 62 -1.42 -1.70 0.49
C GLU A 62 -2.05 -1.75 1.87
N ASP A 63 -3.37 -1.93 1.91
CA ASP A 63 -4.17 -1.84 3.12
C ASP A 63 -3.94 -0.50 3.84
N ASP A 64 -3.38 -0.54 5.05
CA ASP A 64 -3.04 0.63 5.86
C ASP A 64 -1.56 1.02 5.75
N THR A 65 -0.80 0.45 4.82
CA THR A 65 0.63 0.71 4.69
C THR A 65 0.92 1.55 3.45
N PHE A 66 1.60 2.67 3.65
CA PHE A 66 2.22 3.49 2.61
C PHE A 66 3.72 3.20 2.56
N GLU A 67 4.25 2.90 1.38
CA GLU A 67 5.68 2.75 1.13
C GLU A 67 6.12 3.82 0.14
N GLY A 68 6.97 4.73 0.60
CA GLY A 68 7.63 5.72 -0.22
C GLY A 68 9.12 5.40 -0.41
N VAL A 69 9.84 6.31 -1.05
CA VAL A 69 11.29 6.18 -1.21
C VAL A 69 11.94 6.20 0.18
N LYS A 70 12.51 5.05 0.57
CA LYS A 70 13.20 4.83 1.86
C LYS A 70 12.37 5.15 3.11
N SER A 71 11.05 5.17 3.00
CA SER A 71 10.16 5.44 4.10
C SER A 71 8.94 4.56 4.05
N ARG A 72 8.43 4.18 5.23
CA ARG A 72 7.20 3.42 5.38
C ARG A 72 6.33 4.12 6.40
N CYS A 73 5.04 4.22 6.14
CA CYS A 73 4.08 4.78 7.09
C CYS A 73 2.88 3.85 7.30
N VAL A 74 2.44 3.72 8.54
CA VAL A 74 1.11 3.20 8.86
C VAL A 74 0.10 4.35 8.78
N MET A 75 -0.92 4.18 7.95
CA MET A 75 -2.01 5.11 7.72
C MET A 75 -3.15 4.83 8.70
N ALA A 76 -3.28 5.65 9.74
CA ALA A 76 -4.30 5.46 10.77
C ALA A 76 -5.34 6.60 10.78
N SER A 77 -6.36 6.40 11.61
CA SER A 77 -7.37 7.43 11.91
C SER A 77 -8.00 8.06 10.66
N PRO A 78 -8.59 7.27 9.73
CA PRO A 78 -9.14 7.80 8.49
C PRO A 78 -10.27 8.80 8.79
N VAL A 79 -10.16 10.00 8.22
CA VAL A 79 -11.20 11.04 8.27
C VAL A 79 -11.61 11.40 6.84
N ASN A 80 -12.88 11.13 6.51
CA ASN A 80 -13.43 11.51 5.21
C ASN A 80 -13.50 13.03 5.07
N VAL A 81 -13.07 13.54 3.92
CA VAL A 81 -13.27 14.94 3.55
C VAL A 81 -14.69 15.09 3.01
N ARG A 82 -15.42 16.08 3.52
CA ARG A 82 -16.84 16.25 3.17
C ARG A 82 -16.98 16.58 1.68
N ASP A 83 -17.90 15.88 1.02
CA ASP A 83 -18.26 16.07 -0.39
C ASP A 83 -17.08 15.89 -1.38
N MET A 84 -16.11 15.05 -1.01
CA MET A 84 -14.93 14.73 -1.84
C MET A 84 -14.57 13.25 -1.72
N ASP A 85 -14.02 12.67 -2.80
CA ASP A 85 -13.45 11.31 -2.80
C ASP A 85 -12.04 11.31 -2.19
N ALA A 86 -11.93 11.82 -0.96
CA ALA A 86 -10.67 12.05 -0.26
C ALA A 86 -10.74 11.66 1.23
N ILE A 87 -9.63 11.13 1.73
CA ILE A 87 -9.47 10.72 3.13
C ILE A 87 -8.18 11.31 3.68
N LEU A 88 -8.26 11.94 4.85
CA LEU A 88 -7.11 12.39 5.63
C LEU A 88 -6.70 11.29 6.61
N TYR A 89 -5.41 10.95 6.62
CA TYR A 89 -4.81 9.97 7.51
C TYR A 89 -3.79 10.60 8.45
N ASP A 90 -3.69 10.06 9.65
CA ASP A 90 -2.53 10.23 10.53
C ASP A 90 -1.45 9.21 10.11
N MET A 91 -0.32 9.71 9.61
CA MET A 91 0.78 8.90 9.07
C MET A 91 1.82 8.66 10.16
N GLN A 92 1.98 7.41 10.61
CA GLN A 92 3.04 7.00 11.53
C GLN A 92 4.20 6.41 10.73
N CYS A 93 5.24 7.21 10.51
CA CYS A 93 6.28 6.91 9.55
C CYS A 93 7.60 6.50 10.21
N SER A 94 8.34 5.66 9.51
CA SER A 94 9.72 5.30 9.82
C SER A 94 10.60 5.28 8.57
N ALA A 95 11.86 5.64 8.75
CA ALA A 95 12.92 5.55 7.76
C ALA A 95 14.25 5.34 8.49
N GLU A 96 14.97 4.27 8.14
CA GLU A 96 16.21 3.88 8.83
C GLU A 96 15.98 3.83 10.36
N ASP A 97 16.68 4.66 11.13
CA ASP A 97 16.57 4.75 12.59
C ASP A 97 15.70 5.93 13.08
N THR A 98 14.92 6.55 12.19
CA THR A 98 14.09 7.72 12.51
C THR A 98 12.60 7.41 12.41
N GLU A 99 11.84 7.84 13.41
CA GLU A 99 10.38 7.77 13.45
C GLU A 99 9.78 9.17 13.54
N TRP A 100 8.66 9.39 12.86
CA TRP A 100 7.91 10.65 12.95
C TRP A 100 6.42 10.42 12.70
N THR A 101 5.64 11.46 12.96
CA THR A 101 4.21 11.47 12.64
C THR A 101 3.90 12.70 11.80
N ASP A 102 3.09 12.50 10.79
CA ASP A 102 2.60 13.58 9.93
C ASP A 102 1.16 13.32 9.51
N ARG A 103 0.61 14.18 8.65
CA ARG A 103 -0.69 13.94 8.01
C ARG A 103 -0.60 14.02 6.51
N ALA A 104 -1.30 13.09 5.85
CA ALA A 104 -1.48 13.08 4.42
C ALA A 104 -2.95 12.92 4.06
N MET A 105 -3.42 13.72 3.11
CA MET A 105 -4.71 13.50 2.46
C MET A 105 -4.50 12.78 1.14
N LEU A 106 -5.21 11.67 0.96
CA LEU A 106 -5.23 10.89 -0.28
C LEU A 106 -6.59 11.12 -0.97
N MET A 107 -6.56 11.28 -2.29
CA MET A 107 -7.75 11.54 -3.11
C MET A 107 -7.57 10.87 -4.47
N ARG A 108 -8.65 10.30 -5.04
CA ARG A 108 -8.58 9.83 -6.43
C ARG A 108 -8.55 11.02 -7.39
N ALA A 109 -7.62 10.98 -8.34
CA ALA A 109 -7.60 11.93 -9.44
C ALA A 109 -8.71 11.58 -10.46
N ALA A 110 -9.18 12.58 -11.20
CA ALA A 110 -10.25 12.41 -12.18
C ALA A 110 -9.91 11.43 -13.32
N ASP A 111 -8.62 11.22 -13.58
CA ASP A 111 -8.09 10.29 -14.60
C ASP A 111 -7.75 8.90 -14.02
N GLY A 112 -8.18 8.60 -12.79
CA GLY A 112 -7.89 7.33 -12.12
C GLY A 112 -6.55 7.28 -11.40
N GLY A 113 -5.76 8.36 -11.44
CA GLY A 113 -4.54 8.52 -10.64
C GLY A 113 -4.79 8.77 -9.15
N LEU A 114 -3.73 9.12 -8.45
CA LEU A 114 -3.74 9.47 -7.03
C LEU A 114 -3.27 10.92 -6.84
N ILE A 115 -4.01 11.68 -6.03
CA ILE A 115 -3.56 12.96 -5.50
C ILE A 115 -3.22 12.74 -4.03
N MET A 116 -2.00 13.10 -3.66
CA MET A 116 -1.51 13.03 -2.28
C MET A 116 -1.08 14.41 -1.82
N VAL A 117 -1.62 14.86 -0.69
CA VAL A 117 -1.36 16.18 -0.12
C VAL A 117 -0.75 16.02 1.27
N TRP A 118 0.46 16.55 1.42
CA TRP A 118 1.15 16.70 2.70
C TRP A 118 1.06 18.16 3.15
N ASN A 119 1.54 18.44 4.36
CA ASN A 119 1.61 19.82 4.85
C ASN A 119 2.52 20.69 3.95
N GLY A 120 1.91 21.52 3.11
CA GLY A 120 2.60 22.42 2.18
C GLY A 120 2.95 21.84 0.81
N PHE A 121 2.62 20.57 0.54
CA PHE A 121 2.94 19.91 -0.73
C PHE A 121 1.76 19.15 -1.29
N ALA A 122 1.61 19.14 -2.62
CA ALA A 122 0.63 18.33 -3.31
C ALA A 122 1.30 17.64 -4.51
N PHE A 123 1.11 16.34 -4.61
CA PHE A 123 1.66 15.50 -5.66
C PHE A 123 0.50 14.80 -6.37
N LYS A 124 0.61 14.71 -7.70
CA LYS A 124 -0.25 13.85 -8.51
C LYS A 124 0.60 12.68 -9.00
N TYR A 125 0.06 11.47 -8.88
CA TYR A 125 0.64 10.25 -9.39
C TYR A 125 -0.31 9.61 -10.41
N GLU A 126 0.27 8.95 -11.40
CA GLU A 126 -0.39 8.01 -12.28
C GLU A 126 -0.41 6.62 -11.64
N SER A 127 -1.43 5.81 -11.94
CA SER A 127 -1.38 4.39 -11.59
C SER A 127 -0.27 3.72 -12.38
N CYS A 128 0.49 2.85 -11.72
CA CYS A 128 1.34 1.91 -12.43
C CYS A 128 0.48 0.94 -13.23
N PRO A 129 0.86 0.58 -14.47
CA PRO A 129 0.17 -0.44 -15.24
C PRO A 129 0.28 -1.81 -14.56
N LEU A 130 -0.76 -2.64 -14.70
CA LEU A 130 -0.69 -4.04 -14.26
C LEU A 130 0.31 -4.81 -15.15
N PRO A 131 1.06 -5.78 -14.61
CA PRO A 131 1.93 -6.64 -15.40
C PRO A 131 1.12 -7.34 -16.51
N GLY A 132 1.65 -7.30 -17.74
CA GLY A 132 0.99 -7.86 -18.93
C GLY A 132 -0.07 -6.98 -19.59
N SER A 133 -0.25 -5.74 -19.13
CA SER A 133 -1.02 -4.73 -19.87
C SER A 133 -0.22 -4.18 -21.06
N ALA A 134 -0.90 -3.76 -22.13
CA ALA A 134 -0.25 -3.11 -23.28
C ALA A 134 0.55 -1.85 -22.87
N GLU A 135 0.13 -1.19 -21.80
CA GLU A 135 0.82 -0.03 -21.20
C GLU A 135 2.09 -0.45 -20.46
N ALA A 136 2.08 -1.61 -19.76
CA ALA A 136 3.29 -2.20 -19.17
C ALA A 136 4.28 -2.64 -20.25
N GLU A 137 3.81 -3.26 -21.33
CA GLU A 137 4.66 -3.69 -22.45
C GLU A 137 5.33 -2.49 -23.12
N LYS A 138 4.58 -1.40 -23.35
CA LYS A 138 5.12 -0.15 -23.90
C LYS A 138 6.09 0.54 -22.94
N ALA A 139 5.80 0.56 -21.64
CA ALA A 139 6.72 1.11 -20.64
C ALA A 139 8.04 0.31 -20.57
N ALA A 140 7.96 -1.02 -20.68
CA ALA A 140 9.12 -1.90 -20.74
C ALA A 140 9.93 -1.75 -22.04
N GLU A 141 9.31 -1.32 -23.15
CA GLU A 141 10.00 -0.96 -24.39
C GLU A 141 10.74 0.37 -24.27
N ILE A 142 10.09 1.41 -23.73
CA ILE A 142 10.71 2.73 -23.48
C ILE A 142 11.90 2.60 -22.52
N ALA A 143 11.79 1.77 -21.48
CA ALA A 143 12.89 1.48 -20.55
C ALA A 143 14.14 0.92 -21.23
N LYS A 144 13.97 0.16 -22.33
CA LYS A 144 15.09 -0.41 -23.09
C LYS A 144 15.77 0.61 -24.00
N ASP A 145 15.07 1.68 -24.36
CA ASP A 145 15.54 2.71 -25.29
C ASP A 145 16.26 3.87 -24.58
N SER A 146 16.06 4.03 -23.26
CA SER A 146 16.71 5.08 -22.47
C SER A 146 18.26 5.04 -22.46
N PRO A 147 18.93 3.87 -22.48
CA PRO A 147 20.38 3.80 -22.72
C PRO A 147 20.79 4.09 -24.17
N GLN A 148 19.85 4.09 -25.11
CA GLN A 148 20.07 4.21 -26.55
C GLN A 148 19.84 5.65 -27.03
N GLU A 149 18.80 6.35 -26.57
CA GLU A 149 18.60 7.79 -26.84
C GLU A 149 19.76 8.65 -26.29
N ALA A 150 20.34 8.26 -25.15
CA ALA A 150 21.55 8.90 -24.61
C ALA A 150 22.80 8.67 -25.50
N LYS A 151 22.86 7.54 -26.20
CA LYS A 151 23.95 7.22 -27.15
C LYS A 151 23.74 7.86 -28.51
N GLU A 152 22.50 7.98 -28.97
CA GLU A 152 22.15 8.64 -30.24
C GLU A 152 22.38 10.15 -30.16
N LYS A 153 21.98 10.80 -29.05
CA LYS A 153 22.34 12.20 -28.78
C LYS A 153 23.85 12.42 -28.61
N ALA A 154 24.57 11.45 -28.05
CA ALA A 154 26.03 11.53 -27.95
C ALA A 154 26.73 11.33 -29.31
N ALA A 155 26.11 10.62 -30.26
CA ALA A 155 26.62 10.45 -31.60
C ALA A 155 26.35 11.67 -32.50
N GLU A 156 25.20 12.33 -32.34
CA GLU A 156 24.86 13.55 -33.09
C GLU A 156 25.76 14.75 -32.72
N VAL A 157 26.13 14.87 -31.43
CA VAL A 157 27.07 15.92 -30.95
C VAL A 157 28.52 15.66 -31.40
N ALA A 158 28.85 14.45 -31.84
CA ALA A 158 30.21 14.10 -32.27
C ALA A 158 30.48 14.38 -33.77
N GLU A 159 29.45 14.60 -34.59
CA GLU A 159 29.62 14.87 -36.03
C GLU A 159 29.56 16.37 -36.40
N GLU A 160 29.00 17.25 -35.57
CA GLU A 160 29.13 18.70 -35.75
C GLU A 160 30.36 19.20 -34.97
N GLY A 161 31.53 18.92 -35.53
CA GLY A 161 32.80 19.41 -35.01
C GLY A 161 32.87 20.95 -35.04
N PRO A 162 33.53 21.59 -34.07
CA PRO A 162 33.85 23.01 -34.19
C PRO A 162 34.87 23.17 -35.31
N GLU A 163 34.44 23.72 -36.44
CA GLU A 163 35.31 24.33 -37.42
C GLU A 163 36.09 25.44 -36.71
N ALA A 164 37.31 25.13 -36.28
CA ALA A 164 38.25 26.11 -35.77
C ALA A 164 38.74 26.94 -36.96
N GLU A 165 38.15 28.13 -37.09
CA GLU A 165 38.58 29.20 -37.99
C GLU A 165 39.99 29.69 -37.63
N VAL A 166 40.70 30.08 -38.68
CA VAL A 166 42.14 30.34 -38.81
C VAL A 166 42.52 31.73 -38.31
N ASP A 167 43.70 31.86 -37.68
CA ASP A 167 44.59 33.02 -37.83
C ASP A 167 46.06 32.56 -37.81
#